data_AF-A0A349HPV5-F1
#
_entry.id   AF-A0A349HPV5-F1
#
_cell.length_a   1.000
_cell.length_b   1.000
_cell.length_c   1.000
_cell.angle_alpha   90.00
_cell.angle_beta   90.00
_cell.angle_gamma   90.00
#
_symmetry.space_group_name_H-M   'P 1'
#
loop_
_entity.id
_entity.type
_entity.pdbx_description
1 polymer ?
#
loop_
_entity_poly.entity_id
_entity_poly.type
_entity_poly.pdbx_seq_one_letter_code
_entity_poly.pdbx_strand_id
1 'polypeptide(L)'
;MSIEVQRRYGTTEEHETFTGALAEITIDTDKKVVVVHDGITAGGFTQDNARKILNKNIDIADFTGLDGYILAYDETEDKFYLKKDDGGGGGGLGWYSITGLVWYSITGVSQSNIAVV
;
A
#
# COMPACT_ATOMS: atom_id res chain seq x y z
N MET A 1 -12.98 -43.52 4.53
CA MET A 1 -12.74 -43.18 3.11
C MET A 1 -12.04 -41.83 3.09
N SER A 2 -10.91 -41.70 2.41
CA SER A 2 -10.28 -40.40 2.16
C SER A 2 -10.54 -40.03 0.71
N ILE A 3 -10.95 -38.78 0.45
CA ILE A 3 -11.14 -38.25 -0.90
C ILE A 3 -10.03 -37.25 -1.14
N GLU A 4 -9.24 -37.46 -2.18
CA GLU A 4 -8.24 -36.51 -2.64
C GLU A 4 -8.84 -35.65 -3.76
N VAL A 5 -8.67 -34.34 -3.68
CA VAL A 5 -9.05 -33.39 -4.72
C VAL A 5 -7.79 -32.72 -5.24
N GLN A 6 -7.48 -32.97 -6.51
CA GLN A 6 -6.43 -32.26 -7.23
C GLN A 6 -7.04 -31.08 -7.99
N ARG A 7 -6.42 -29.91 -7.83
CA ARG A 7 -6.79 -28.69 -8.57
C ARG A 7 -5.88 -28.54 -9.77
N ARG A 8 -6.27 -27.72 -10.74
CA ARG A 8 -5.32 -27.26 -11.77
C ARG A 8 -4.15 -26.52 -11.10
N TYR A 9 -2.95 -26.76 -11.59
CA TYR A 9 -1.72 -26.24 -11.01
C TYR A 9 -0.71 -25.88 -12.11
N GLY A 10 0.30 -25.09 -11.74
CA GLY A 10 1.40 -24.67 -12.62
C GLY A 10 2.40 -23.79 -11.88
N THR A 11 3.49 -23.43 -12.54
CA THR A 11 4.53 -22.51 -12.03
C THR A 11 4.01 -21.08 -11.93
N THR A 12 4.78 -20.18 -11.30
CA THR A 12 4.45 -18.75 -11.29
C THR A 12 4.42 -18.19 -12.72
N GLU A 13 5.41 -18.55 -13.56
CA GLU A 13 5.51 -18.06 -14.94
C GLU A 13 4.34 -18.54 -15.82
N GLU A 14 3.90 -19.79 -15.63
CA GLU A 14 2.71 -20.31 -16.30
C GLU A 14 1.44 -19.59 -15.85
N HIS A 15 1.33 -19.23 -14.57
CA HIS A 15 0.19 -18.48 -14.06
C HIS A 15 0.14 -17.04 -14.60
N GLU A 16 1.27 -16.37 -14.80
CA GLU A 16 1.32 -14.96 -15.23
C GLU A 16 0.51 -14.65 -16.49
N THR A 17 0.41 -15.63 -17.41
CA THR A 17 -0.35 -15.49 -18.65
C THR A 17 -1.69 -16.22 -18.65
N PHE A 18 -1.96 -17.03 -17.62
CA PHE A 18 -3.19 -17.80 -17.50
C PHE A 18 -4.32 -16.95 -16.91
N THR A 19 -5.47 -16.94 -17.60
CA THR A 19 -6.74 -16.42 -17.08
C THR A 19 -7.67 -17.58 -16.77
N GLY A 20 -7.89 -17.86 -15.48
CA GLY A 20 -8.85 -18.87 -15.04
C GLY A 20 -10.29 -18.39 -15.18
N ALA A 21 -11.25 -19.33 -15.15
CA ALA A 21 -12.67 -19.01 -15.20
C ALA A 21 -13.16 -18.29 -13.93
N LEU A 22 -14.36 -17.70 -13.99
CA LEU A 22 -14.99 -17.09 -12.82
C LEU A 22 -15.11 -18.09 -11.66
N ALA A 23 -14.62 -17.70 -10.49
CA ALA A 23 -14.61 -18.50 -9.26
C ALA A 23 -13.76 -19.79 -9.35
N GLU A 24 -12.86 -19.87 -10.33
CA GLU A 24 -11.88 -20.93 -10.39
C GLU A 24 -10.79 -20.73 -9.32
N ILE A 25 -10.31 -21.86 -8.78
CA ILE A 25 -9.15 -21.90 -7.89
C ILE A 25 -8.08 -22.82 -8.46
N THR A 26 -6.88 -22.28 -8.66
CA THR A 26 -5.68 -23.02 -9.08
C THR A 26 -4.58 -22.94 -8.01
N ILE A 27 -3.51 -23.72 -8.18
CA ILE A 27 -2.34 -23.76 -7.28
C ILE A 27 -1.09 -23.32 -8.04
N ASP A 28 -0.45 -22.25 -7.57
CA ASP A 28 0.91 -21.89 -7.99
C ASP A 28 1.90 -22.75 -7.19
N THR A 29 2.64 -23.61 -7.87
CA THR A 29 3.52 -24.60 -7.22
C THR A 29 4.85 -24.04 -6.76
N ASP A 30 5.33 -22.93 -7.35
CA ASP A 30 6.59 -22.31 -6.94
C ASP A 30 6.42 -21.56 -5.63
N LYS A 31 5.34 -20.76 -5.57
CA LYS A 31 4.97 -20.00 -4.36
C LYS A 31 4.22 -20.86 -3.34
N LYS A 32 3.68 -22.01 -3.75
CA LYS A 32 2.87 -22.91 -2.93
C LYS A 32 1.64 -22.20 -2.36
N VAL A 33 1.00 -21.39 -3.19
CA VAL A 33 -0.18 -20.59 -2.82
C VAL A 33 -1.37 -20.92 -3.70
N VAL A 34 -2.55 -20.60 -3.19
CA VAL A 34 -3.80 -20.65 -3.92
C VAL A 34 -3.95 -19.37 -4.76
N VAL A 35 -4.44 -19.53 -6.00
CA VAL A 35 -4.79 -18.43 -6.90
C VAL A 35 -6.28 -18.49 -7.20
N VAL A 36 -6.99 -17.38 -6.98
CA VAL A 36 -8.43 -17.23 -7.28
C VAL A 36 -8.59 -16.45 -8.56
N HIS A 37 -9.50 -16.87 -9.44
CA HIS A 37 -9.73 -16.25 -10.74
C HIS A 37 -11.13 -15.65 -10.88
N ASP A 38 -11.21 -14.57 -11.66
CA ASP A 38 -12.43 -13.81 -11.94
C ASP A 38 -12.93 -13.97 -13.39
N GLY A 39 -12.25 -14.74 -14.23
CA GLY A 39 -12.59 -14.88 -15.65
C GLY A 39 -11.94 -13.85 -16.58
N ILE A 40 -11.19 -12.88 -16.05
CA ILE A 40 -10.73 -11.70 -16.80
C ILE A 40 -9.24 -11.42 -16.56
N THR A 41 -8.81 -11.46 -15.29
CA THR A 41 -7.48 -11.05 -14.86
C THR A 41 -6.47 -12.19 -15.08
N ALA A 42 -5.51 -12.02 -15.99
CA ALA A 42 -4.38 -12.93 -16.13
C ALA A 42 -3.53 -12.94 -14.86
N GLY A 43 -3.04 -14.11 -14.44
CA GLY A 43 -2.33 -14.30 -13.17
C GLY A 43 -3.25 -14.43 -11.95
N GLY A 44 -4.52 -14.05 -12.06
CA GLY A 44 -5.50 -14.11 -10.98
C GLY A 44 -5.06 -13.37 -9.70
N PHE A 45 -5.65 -13.78 -8.57
CA PHE A 45 -5.43 -13.16 -7.27
C PHE A 45 -4.86 -14.19 -6.29
N THR A 46 -3.61 -14.00 -5.88
CA THR A 46 -2.97 -14.84 -4.87
C THR A 46 -3.18 -14.27 -3.47
N GLN A 47 -3.04 -15.11 -2.43
CA GLN A 47 -2.99 -14.63 -1.04
C GLN A 47 -1.80 -13.69 -0.79
N ASP A 48 -0.70 -13.85 -1.54
CA ASP A 48 0.46 -12.95 -1.49
C ASP A 48 0.17 -11.57 -2.08
N ASN A 49 -0.72 -11.45 -3.07
CA ASN A 49 -1.15 -10.15 -3.59
C ASN A 49 -1.85 -9.31 -2.50
N ALA A 50 -2.53 -9.96 -1.56
CA ALA A 50 -3.11 -9.29 -0.38
C ALA A 50 -2.05 -8.91 0.67
N ARG A 51 -0.85 -9.51 0.65
CA ARG A 51 0.29 -9.23 1.55
C ARG A 51 1.37 -8.37 0.89
N LYS A 52 1.03 -7.50 -0.08
CA LYS A 52 1.94 -6.52 -0.71
C LYS A 52 2.63 -5.53 0.25
N ILE A 53 2.40 -5.64 1.55
CA ILE A 53 3.03 -4.86 2.62
C ILE A 53 4.24 -5.59 3.24
N LEU A 54 4.39 -6.92 3.08
CA LEU A 54 5.40 -7.68 3.83
C LEU A 54 6.81 -7.66 3.21
N ASN A 55 6.94 -7.46 1.90
CA ASN A 55 8.23 -7.46 1.18
C ASN A 55 8.54 -6.13 0.47
N LYS A 56 7.69 -5.11 0.68
CA LYS A 56 8.04 -3.75 0.25
C LYS A 56 8.86 -3.16 1.39
N ASN A 57 10.10 -2.77 1.11
CA ASN A 57 10.71 -1.73 1.92
C ASN A 57 9.81 -0.51 1.74
N ILE A 58 8.94 -0.28 2.72
CA ILE A 58 7.99 0.80 2.64
C ILE A 58 8.81 2.07 2.83
N ASP A 59 9.22 2.65 1.72
CA ASP A 59 9.98 3.88 1.72
C ASP A 59 9.04 5.04 2.01
N ILE A 60 9.60 6.10 2.59
CA ILE A 60 8.87 7.34 2.85
C ILE A 60 8.22 7.93 1.57
N ALA A 61 8.74 7.56 0.39
CA ALA A 61 8.23 7.93 -0.92
C ALA A 61 6.93 7.24 -1.34
N ASP A 62 6.53 6.12 -0.73
CA ASP A 62 5.30 5.35 -1.08
C ASP A 62 3.96 6.02 -0.72
N PHE A 63 4.03 7.29 -0.40
CA PHE A 63 3.52 7.74 0.88
C PHE A 63 3.57 9.28 0.84
N THR A 64 4.62 9.87 0.25
CA THR A 64 4.59 11.25 -0.25
C THR A 64 3.39 11.52 -1.18
N GLY A 65 2.78 12.70 -1.04
CA GLY A 65 1.66 13.15 -1.89
C GLY A 65 0.27 12.68 -1.46
N LEU A 66 0.17 11.85 -0.42
CA LEU A 66 -1.09 11.51 0.22
C LEU A 66 -1.37 12.45 1.38
N ASP A 67 -2.63 12.86 1.50
CA ASP A 67 -3.14 13.59 2.65
C ASP A 67 -3.05 12.69 3.90
N GLY A 68 -2.60 13.26 5.02
CA GLY A 68 -2.56 12.59 6.33
C GLY A 68 -1.36 11.66 6.54
N TYR A 69 -0.36 11.72 5.65
CA TYR A 69 0.74 10.76 5.61
C TYR A 69 2.10 11.32 6.10
N ILE A 70 3.02 10.46 6.59
CA ILE A 70 4.38 10.78 7.09
C ILE A 70 5.30 11.37 5.99
N LEU A 71 5.51 12.67 5.94
CA LEU A 71 6.39 13.33 4.97
C LEU A 71 7.89 13.05 5.15
N ALA A 72 8.36 12.94 6.40
CA ALA A 72 9.78 12.78 6.71
C ALA A 72 9.98 12.19 8.12
N TYR A 73 11.12 11.55 8.36
CA TYR A 73 11.67 11.27 9.69
C TYR A 73 13.02 11.97 9.80
N ASP A 74 13.23 12.71 10.89
CA ASP A 74 14.51 13.35 11.18
C ASP A 74 15.23 12.57 12.27
N GLU A 75 16.33 11.92 11.89
CA GLU A 75 17.19 11.13 12.76
C GLU A 75 17.94 11.97 13.81
N THR A 76 18.12 13.27 13.56
CA THR A 76 18.82 14.18 14.47
C THR A 76 17.95 14.53 15.66
N GLU A 77 16.65 14.70 15.41
CA GLU A 77 15.68 15.14 16.41
C GLU A 77 14.70 14.04 16.85
N ASP A 78 14.77 12.84 16.28
CA ASP A 78 13.86 11.70 16.50
C ASP A 78 12.38 12.08 16.35
N LYS A 79 12.05 12.72 15.22
CA LYS A 79 10.71 13.27 14.95
C LYS A 79 10.14 12.79 13.62
N PHE A 80 8.84 12.46 13.65
CA PHE A 80 8.04 12.22 12.45
C PHE A 80 7.31 13.50 12.02
N TYR A 81 7.42 13.83 10.74
CA TYR A 81 6.68 14.91 10.11
C TYR A 81 5.55 14.31 9.30
N LEU A 82 4.32 14.81 9.43
CA LEU A 82 3.19 14.36 8.60
C LEU A 82 2.64 15.53 7.79
N LYS A 83 2.09 15.24 6.60
CA LYS A 83 1.31 16.22 5.83
C LYS A 83 0.00 16.43 6.56
N LYS A 84 -0.39 17.69 6.78
CA LYS A 84 -1.79 17.95 7.13
C LYS A 84 -2.62 17.85 5.85
N ASP A 85 -3.80 17.26 5.95
CA ASP A 85 -4.80 17.35 4.91
C ASP A 85 -5.07 18.84 4.71
N ASP A 86 -4.75 19.36 3.52
CA ASP A 86 -5.14 20.71 3.14
C ASP A 86 -6.62 20.62 2.72
N GLY A 87 -7.47 20.32 3.70
CA GLY A 87 -8.90 20.17 3.52
C GLY A 87 -9.52 21.51 3.12
N GLY A 88 -9.53 21.82 1.83
CA GLY A 88 -10.42 22.83 1.27
C GLY A 88 -9.91 23.60 0.05
N GLY A 89 -10.38 23.20 -1.13
CA GLY A 89 -11.09 24.15 -2.01
C GLY A 89 -10.33 24.76 -3.19
N GLY A 90 -10.36 24.05 -4.32
CA GLY A 90 -10.75 24.62 -5.62
C GLY A 90 -9.87 25.70 -6.27
N GLY A 91 -9.16 25.29 -7.32
CA GLY A 91 -8.96 26.15 -8.49
C GLY A 91 -7.86 27.20 -8.39
N GLY A 92 -6.60 26.75 -8.34
CA GLY A 92 -5.46 27.61 -8.58
C GLY A 92 -4.21 26.76 -8.71
N LEU A 93 -3.35 27.07 -9.68
CA LEU A 93 -2.05 26.42 -9.89
C LEU A 93 -1.15 26.62 -8.65
N GLY A 94 -1.37 25.80 -7.62
CA GLY A 94 -0.67 25.83 -6.34
C GLY A 94 0.53 24.89 -6.41
N TRP A 95 1.66 25.43 -6.84
CA TRP A 95 2.96 24.79 -6.74
C TRP A 95 3.29 24.61 -5.26
N TYR A 96 3.61 23.39 -4.85
CA TYR A 96 4.18 23.11 -3.53
C TYR A 96 5.57 23.76 -3.48
N SER A 97 5.65 25.03 -3.07
CA SER A 97 6.94 25.68 -2.86
C SER A 97 7.42 25.30 -1.46
N ILE A 98 8.62 24.70 -1.42
CA ILE A 98 9.36 24.29 -0.22
C ILE A 98 9.63 25.42 0.80
N THR A 99 9.16 26.63 0.52
CA THR A 99 9.32 27.84 1.34
C THR A 99 8.16 28.11 2.31
N GLY A 100 7.12 27.27 2.35
CA GLY A 100 5.91 27.53 3.14
C GLY A 100 5.35 26.36 3.94
N LEU A 101 6.17 25.36 4.28
CA LEU A 101 5.74 24.25 5.13
C LEU A 101 5.64 24.72 6.59
N VAL A 102 4.42 24.72 7.14
CA VAL A 102 4.21 24.88 8.59
C VAL A 102 4.40 23.53 9.25
N TRP A 103 5.61 23.32 9.76
CA TRP A 103 6.05 22.09 10.43
C TRP A 103 5.37 21.94 11.79
N TYR A 104 4.86 20.75 12.08
CA TYR A 104 4.45 20.39 13.43
C TYR A 104 5.24 19.15 13.83
N SER A 105 5.99 19.25 14.93
CA SER A 105 6.59 18.09 15.56
C SER A 105 5.55 17.47 16.48
N ILE A 106 5.23 16.19 16.26
CA ILE A 106 4.57 15.40 17.29
C ILE A 106 5.68 14.86 18.18
N THR A 107 5.95 15.59 19.27
CA THR A 107 6.76 15.08 20.38
C THR A 107 5.85 15.04 21.59
N GLY A 108 5.51 13.83 22.07
CA GLY A 108 4.81 13.60 23.33
C GLY A 108 3.45 14.29 23.43
N VAL A 109 2.36 13.54 23.18
CA VAL A 109 0.98 14.01 23.39
C VAL A 109 0.79 14.56 24.82
N SER A 110 0.79 15.88 24.94
CA SER A 110 -0.06 16.66 25.83
C SER A 110 -0.63 17.78 24.98
N GLN A 111 -1.85 17.59 24.48
CA GLN A 111 -2.60 18.58 23.72
C GLN A 111 -2.72 19.87 24.53
N SER A 112 -2.03 20.92 24.10
CA SER A 112 -2.32 22.28 24.52
C SER A 112 -2.38 23.13 23.26
N ASN A 113 -3.60 23.55 22.91
CA ASN A 113 -3.93 24.44 21.80
C ASN A 113 -2.87 25.53 21.58
N ILE A 114 -2.17 25.49 20.44
CA ILE A 114 -1.39 26.64 19.99
C ILE A 114 -2.36 27.57 19.25
N ALA A 115 -2.71 28.65 19.94
CA ALA A 115 -3.28 29.84 19.33
C ALA A 115 -2.20 30.51 18.47
N VAL A 116 -2.53 30.79 17.21
CA VAL A 116 -1.72 31.63 16.33
C VAL A 116 -1.92 33.07 16.77
N VAL A 117 -0.84 33.73 17.19
CA VAL A 117 -0.73 35.21 17.23
C VAL A 117 -0.04 35.64 15.94
#